data_AF-A0A352D885-F1
#
_entry.id   AF-A0A352D885-F1
#
_cell.length_a   1.000
_cell.length_b   1.000
_cell.length_c   1.000
_cell.angle_alpha   90.00
_cell.angle_beta   90.00
_cell.angle_gamma   90.00
#
_symmetry.space_group_name_H-M   'P 1'
#
loop_
_entity.id
_entity.type
_entity.pdbx_description
1 polymer ?
#
loop_
_entity_poly.entity_id
_entity_poly.type
_entity_poly.pdbx_seq_one_letter_code
_entity_poly.pdbx_strand_id
1 'polypeptide(L)'
;MTKAKSYKSAKDFRVALERRLQKHAADSGLNLQRLLAGAATADLGDFFGFEIGGVQMELDGPIYGGARYPVRAIVDDRLFVSFHVDVAVGDFIPEKLETAYEQGLLSFAGIKPAAFPLLPKEVQFAEKLHSYTMPRSVPNSRVRDLVDMVLLIKEGSLSTAKTKDALRSVFDRRKSHPVPAALAPAPAAWGKRFSEMAGDCGLKADLEAGFDILNRFYLKSV
;
A
#
# COMPACT_ATOMS: atom_id res chain seq x y z
N MET A 1 26.35 15.48 -25.94
CA MET A 1 26.48 14.02 -25.72
C MET A 1 26.84 13.77 -24.27
N THR A 2 25.92 13.27 -23.46
CA THR A 2 26.11 13.08 -22.01
C THR A 2 26.89 11.78 -21.76
N LYS A 3 28.06 11.88 -21.13
CA LYS A 3 28.95 10.74 -20.84
C LYS A 3 28.21 9.68 -20.01
N ALA A 4 28.23 8.41 -20.44
CA ALA A 4 27.64 7.30 -19.68
C ALA A 4 28.37 7.16 -18.33
N LYS A 5 27.62 7.17 -17.22
CA LYS A 5 28.16 6.94 -15.87
C LYS A 5 28.26 5.44 -15.62
N SER A 6 29.46 4.97 -15.26
CA SER A 6 29.69 3.60 -14.81
C SER A 6 29.57 3.53 -13.28
N TYR A 7 28.99 2.44 -12.76
CA TYR A 7 28.73 2.22 -11.34
C TYR A 7 29.43 0.93 -10.88
N LYS A 8 30.00 0.96 -9.67
CA LYS A 8 30.84 -0.13 -9.12
C LYS A 8 30.04 -1.37 -8.71
N SER A 9 28.73 -1.22 -8.48
CA SER A 9 27.82 -2.33 -8.15
C SER A 9 26.37 -1.99 -8.50
N ALA A 10 25.51 -3.01 -8.59
CA ALA A 10 24.06 -2.83 -8.79
C ALA A 10 23.41 -2.01 -7.66
N LYS A 11 23.91 -2.17 -6.42
CA LYS A 11 23.46 -1.38 -5.27
C LYS A 11 23.80 0.11 -5.45
N ASP A 12 24.98 0.43 -5.94
CA ASP A 12 25.40 1.81 -6.19
C ASP A 12 24.64 2.45 -7.36
N PHE A 13 24.33 1.66 -8.39
CA PHE A 13 23.45 2.07 -9.47
C PHE A 13 22.05 2.42 -8.95
N ARG A 14 21.45 1.54 -8.15
CA ARG A 14 20.13 1.76 -7.54
C ARG A 14 20.10 3.01 -6.67
N VAL A 15 21.07 3.20 -5.78
CA VAL A 15 21.16 4.40 -4.92
C VAL A 15 21.33 5.67 -5.74
N ALA A 16 22.13 5.64 -6.81
CA ALA A 16 22.31 6.80 -7.67
C ALA A 16 21.10 7.09 -8.57
N LEU A 17 20.38 6.06 -9.02
CA LEU A 17 19.12 6.18 -9.74
C LEU A 17 18.04 6.76 -8.82
N GLU A 18 17.91 6.25 -7.60
CA GLU A 18 17.00 6.79 -6.58
C GLU A 18 17.28 8.28 -6.29
N ARG A 19 18.55 8.68 -6.11
CA ARG A 19 18.90 10.10 -5.92
C ARG A 19 18.59 10.96 -7.15
N ARG A 20 18.76 10.43 -8.36
CA ARG A 20 18.39 11.14 -9.59
C ARG A 20 16.88 11.28 -9.72
N LEU A 21 16.12 10.24 -9.36
CA LEU A 21 14.66 10.29 -9.32
C LEU A 21 14.16 11.23 -8.22
N GLN A 22 14.79 11.26 -7.04
CA GLN A 22 14.52 12.23 -5.96
C GLN A 22 14.76 13.66 -6.42
N LYS A 23 15.94 13.92 -7.01
CA LYS A 23 16.29 15.23 -7.54
C LYS A 23 15.38 15.62 -8.69
N HIS A 24 15.03 14.69 -9.58
CA HIS A 24 14.09 14.95 -10.66
C HIS A 24 12.66 15.16 -10.12
N ALA A 25 12.22 14.43 -9.10
CA ALA A 25 10.91 14.64 -8.51
C ALA A 25 10.78 16.02 -7.84
N ALA A 26 11.83 16.43 -7.13
CA ALA A 26 11.94 17.75 -6.48
C ALA A 26 12.12 18.89 -7.50
N ASP A 27 13.00 18.73 -8.50
CA ASP A 27 13.33 19.76 -9.48
C ASP A 27 12.26 19.89 -10.59
N SER A 28 11.52 18.81 -10.91
CA SER A 28 10.50 18.82 -11.98
C SER A 28 9.10 19.13 -11.49
N GLY A 29 8.87 19.18 -10.17
CA GLY A 29 7.53 19.14 -9.60
C GLY A 29 6.74 17.99 -10.22
N LEU A 30 7.21 16.75 -10.03
CA LEU A 30 6.66 15.54 -10.66
C LEU A 30 5.13 15.60 -10.59
N ASN A 31 4.52 15.94 -11.72
CA ASN A 31 3.14 16.35 -11.72
C ASN A 31 2.30 15.07 -11.72
N LEU A 32 2.08 14.52 -10.51
CA LEU A 32 1.29 13.31 -10.28
C LEU A 32 -0.09 13.45 -10.92
N GLN A 33 -0.68 14.65 -10.89
CA GLN A 33 -1.90 14.96 -11.61
C GLN A 33 -1.75 14.69 -13.12
N ARG A 34 -0.67 15.15 -13.75
CA ARG A 34 -0.39 14.93 -15.18
C ARG A 34 -0.13 13.47 -15.51
N LEU A 35 0.56 12.72 -14.63
CA LEU A 35 0.78 11.28 -14.83
C LEU A 35 -0.54 10.51 -14.74
N LEU A 36 -1.36 10.80 -13.72
CA LEU A 36 -2.68 10.20 -13.56
C LEU A 36 -3.63 10.59 -14.69
N ALA A 37 -3.63 11.86 -15.11
CA ALA A 37 -4.40 12.31 -16.26
C ALA A 37 -3.95 11.60 -17.54
N GLY A 38 -2.64 11.40 -17.74
CA GLY A 38 -2.12 10.61 -18.85
C GLY A 38 -2.60 9.16 -18.80
N ALA A 39 -2.53 8.51 -17.63
CA ALA A 39 -3.04 7.14 -17.45
C ALA A 39 -4.55 7.03 -17.74
N ALA A 40 -5.32 8.05 -17.37
CA ALA A 40 -6.77 8.11 -17.60
C ALA A 40 -7.17 8.22 -19.08
N THR A 41 -6.23 8.60 -19.96
CA THR A 41 -6.46 8.63 -21.42
C THR A 41 -6.23 7.29 -22.12
N ALA A 42 -5.76 6.26 -21.40
CA ALA A 42 -5.57 4.94 -21.97
C ALA A 42 -6.92 4.30 -22.31
N ASP A 43 -7.16 4.00 -23.58
CA ASP A 43 -8.29 3.20 -24.03
C ASP A 43 -7.93 1.71 -23.92
N LEU A 44 -8.61 1.03 -23.00
CA LEU A 44 -8.43 -0.40 -22.76
C LEU A 44 -9.44 -1.27 -23.52
N GLY A 45 -10.34 -0.66 -24.31
CA GLY A 45 -11.40 -1.37 -25.03
C GLY A 45 -12.44 -2.01 -24.10
N ASP A 46 -12.61 -1.46 -22.90
CA ASP A 46 -13.49 -1.96 -21.83
C ASP A 46 -14.69 -1.03 -21.56
N PHE A 47 -14.92 -0.06 -22.44
CA PHE A 47 -15.99 0.96 -22.38
C PHE A 47 -15.84 2.00 -21.26
N PHE A 48 -14.79 1.94 -20.44
CA PHE A 48 -14.58 2.89 -19.35
C PHE A 48 -13.75 4.09 -19.82
N GLY A 49 -14.24 5.29 -19.49
CA GLY A 49 -13.46 6.52 -19.44
C GLY A 49 -13.19 6.92 -18.00
N PHE A 50 -12.04 7.57 -17.74
CA PHE A 50 -11.69 8.05 -16.41
C PHE A 50 -11.39 9.54 -16.40
N GLU A 51 -11.96 10.26 -15.42
CA GLU A 51 -11.63 11.66 -15.14
C GLU A 51 -10.97 11.77 -13.77
N ILE A 52 -9.77 12.35 -13.72
CA ILE A 52 -9.02 12.57 -12.48
C ILE A 52 -9.18 14.03 -12.05
N GLY A 53 -9.83 14.27 -10.91
CA GLY A 53 -9.94 15.60 -10.32
C GLY A 53 -8.63 16.05 -9.66
N GLY A 54 -8.59 17.31 -9.21
CA GLY A 54 -7.41 17.86 -8.53
C GLY A 54 -7.12 17.21 -7.17
N VAL A 55 -5.96 17.54 -6.58
CA VAL A 55 -5.59 17.10 -5.23
C VAL A 55 -6.68 17.50 -4.24
N GLN A 56 -7.27 16.51 -3.59
CA GLN A 56 -8.28 16.73 -2.56
C GLN A 56 -7.68 16.79 -1.16
N MET A 57 -6.63 16.00 -0.92
CA MET A 57 -5.99 15.88 0.39
C MET A 57 -4.54 15.44 0.21
N GLU A 58 -3.62 16.04 0.95
CA GLU A 58 -2.26 15.51 1.12
C GLU A 58 -2.28 14.36 2.11
N LEU A 59 -1.57 13.28 1.78
CA LEU A 59 -1.46 12.10 2.62
C LEU A 59 -0.39 12.31 3.68
N ASP A 60 -0.74 12.06 4.94
CA ASP A 60 0.21 11.99 6.05
C ASP A 60 0.93 10.63 6.06
N GLY A 61 2.25 10.62 6.22
CA GLY A 61 3.07 9.40 6.36
C GLY A 61 4.03 9.03 5.19
N PRO A 62 3.67 9.19 3.90
CA PRO A 62 4.61 8.98 2.80
C PRO A 62 5.85 9.88 2.89
N ILE A 63 7.03 9.33 2.58
CA ILE A 63 8.32 10.00 2.84
C ILE A 63 8.50 11.25 1.98
N TYR A 64 8.07 11.19 0.72
CA TYR A 64 8.18 12.30 -0.23
C TYR A 64 6.82 12.91 -0.54
N GLY A 65 5.88 12.78 0.39
CA GLY A 65 4.51 13.22 0.24
C GLY A 65 3.64 12.23 -0.54
N GLY A 66 2.35 12.49 -0.51
CA GLY A 66 1.35 11.75 -1.26
C GLY A 66 0.08 12.58 -1.35
N ALA A 67 -0.79 12.21 -2.26
CA ALA A 67 -2.04 12.92 -2.47
C ALA A 67 -3.17 11.96 -2.80
N ARG A 68 -4.36 12.33 -2.34
CA ARG A 68 -5.64 11.72 -2.71
C ARG A 68 -6.25 12.49 -3.87
N TYR A 69 -6.63 11.76 -4.91
CA TYR A 69 -7.28 12.27 -6.10
C TYR A 69 -8.67 11.64 -6.24
N PRO A 70 -9.74 12.44 -6.43
CA PRO A 70 -11.03 11.91 -6.78
C PRO A 70 -11.02 11.45 -8.25
N VAL A 71 -11.63 10.29 -8.51
CA VAL A 71 -11.74 9.67 -9.82
C VAL A 71 -13.20 9.46 -10.15
N ARG A 72 -13.60 9.83 -11.38
CA ARG A 72 -14.91 9.50 -11.95
C ARG A 72 -14.71 8.48 -13.05
N ALA A 73 -15.34 7.32 -12.92
CA ALA A 73 -15.44 6.34 -13.99
C ALA A 73 -16.73 6.60 -14.78
N ILE A 74 -16.60 6.75 -16.09
CA ILE A 74 -17.65 7.10 -17.04
C ILE A 74 -17.86 5.93 -17.99
N VAL A 75 -19.12 5.59 -18.28
CA VAL A 75 -19.50 4.59 -19.30
C VAL A 75 -20.65 5.20 -20.11
N ASP A 76 -20.54 5.21 -21.43
CA ASP A 76 -21.53 5.82 -22.34
C ASP A 76 -21.90 7.26 -21.92
N ASP A 77 -20.87 8.08 -21.68
CA ASP A 77 -20.98 9.48 -21.22
C ASP A 77 -21.74 9.70 -19.89
N ARG A 78 -22.00 8.62 -19.14
CA ARG A 78 -22.67 8.66 -17.83
C ARG A 78 -21.73 8.27 -16.72
N LEU A 79 -21.85 8.95 -15.58
CA LEU A 79 -21.14 8.56 -14.37
C LEU A 79 -21.57 7.16 -13.94
N PHE A 80 -20.62 6.23 -13.92
CA PHE A 80 -20.84 4.89 -13.41
C PHE A 80 -20.53 4.82 -11.91
N VAL A 81 -19.34 5.28 -11.51
CA VAL A 81 -18.95 5.34 -10.10
C VAL A 81 -17.91 6.45 -9.87
N SER A 82 -17.89 7.00 -8.66
CA SER A 82 -16.83 7.89 -8.17
C SER A 82 -16.10 7.26 -6.99
N PHE A 83 -14.78 7.32 -7.00
CA PHE A 83 -13.92 6.81 -5.94
C PHE A 83 -12.68 7.69 -5.77
N HIS A 84 -11.75 7.29 -4.88
CA HIS A 84 -10.52 8.02 -4.65
C HIS A 84 -9.31 7.12 -4.91
N VAL A 85 -8.25 7.71 -5.47
CA VAL A 85 -6.94 7.07 -5.63
C VAL A 85 -5.93 7.81 -4.77
N ASP A 86 -5.27 7.06 -3.89
CA ASP A 86 -4.18 7.54 -3.06
C ASP A 86 -2.84 7.21 -3.76
N VAL A 87 -2.04 8.24 -4.03
CA VAL A 87 -0.69 8.09 -4.58
C VAL A 87 0.32 8.52 -3.53
N ALA A 88 1.13 7.58 -3.07
CA ALA A 88 2.21 7.81 -2.14
C ALA A 88 3.57 7.75 -2.85
N VAL A 89 4.49 8.64 -2.48
CA VAL A 89 5.83 8.69 -3.07
C VAL A 89 6.89 8.46 -2.00
N GLY A 90 7.87 7.61 -2.33
CA GLY A 90 9.05 7.38 -1.51
C GLY A 90 9.00 6.14 -0.63
N ASP A 91 7.87 5.45 -0.60
CA ASP A 91 7.67 4.21 0.14
C ASP A 91 8.58 3.07 -0.37
N PHE A 92 8.74 2.03 0.43
CA PHE A 92 9.61 0.91 0.08
C PHE A 92 8.95 0.08 -1.03
N ILE A 93 9.60 0.05 -2.19
CA ILE A 93 9.22 -0.81 -3.31
C ILE A 93 10.32 -1.87 -3.47
N PRO A 94 10.01 -3.17 -3.30
CA PRO A 94 10.99 -4.23 -3.51
C PRO A 94 11.33 -4.37 -4.99
N GLU A 95 12.45 -5.05 -5.29
CA GLU A 95 12.89 -5.29 -6.67
C GLU A 95 11.88 -6.11 -7.48
N LYS A 96 11.18 -7.05 -6.81
CA LYS A 96 10.17 -7.90 -7.43
C LYS A 96 8.80 -7.64 -6.81
N LEU A 97 7.84 -7.31 -7.67
CA LEU A 97 6.42 -7.24 -7.34
C LEU A 97 5.75 -8.60 -7.56
N GLU A 98 4.65 -8.83 -6.86
CA GLU A 98 3.74 -9.93 -7.13
C GLU A 98 2.78 -9.54 -8.26
N THR A 99 2.21 -10.54 -8.94
CA THR A 99 1.14 -10.33 -9.89
C THR A 99 -0.17 -10.74 -9.24
N ALA A 100 -1.11 -9.81 -9.14
CA ALA A 100 -2.47 -10.09 -8.76
C ALA A 100 -3.35 -10.18 -10.00
N TYR A 101 -4.48 -10.88 -9.87
CA TYR A 101 -5.45 -11.08 -10.93
C TYR A 101 -6.82 -10.63 -10.44
N GLU A 102 -7.54 -9.93 -11.30
CA GLU A 102 -8.94 -9.60 -11.03
C GLU A 102 -9.80 -10.86 -11.00
N GLN A 103 -10.87 -10.82 -10.21
CA GLN A 103 -11.81 -11.94 -10.08
C GLN A 103 -12.78 -12.07 -11.27
N GLY A 104 -12.66 -11.20 -12.29
CA GLY A 104 -13.52 -11.25 -13.47
C GLY A 104 -14.96 -10.84 -13.24
N LEU A 105 -15.22 -9.94 -12.29
CA LEU A 105 -16.57 -9.46 -11.95
C LEU A 105 -17.34 -8.92 -13.17
N LEU A 106 -16.63 -8.36 -14.15
CA LEU A 106 -17.20 -7.78 -15.38
C LEU A 106 -17.16 -8.73 -16.59
N SER A 107 -16.83 -10.01 -16.39
CA SER A 107 -16.75 -10.99 -17.50
C SER A 107 -18.07 -11.15 -18.24
N PHE A 108 -19.21 -10.94 -17.56
CA PHE A 108 -20.54 -10.98 -18.19
C PHE A 108 -20.72 -9.89 -19.27
N ALA A 109 -19.94 -8.80 -19.18
CA ALA A 109 -19.95 -7.70 -20.13
C ALA A 109 -18.84 -7.83 -21.20
N GLY A 110 -18.17 -8.99 -21.29
CA GLY A 110 -17.08 -9.24 -22.24
C GLY A 110 -15.73 -8.64 -21.82
N ILE A 111 -15.64 -8.04 -20.62
CA ILE A 111 -14.40 -7.47 -20.09
C ILE A 111 -13.58 -8.58 -19.44
N LYS A 112 -12.38 -8.84 -19.99
CA LYS A 112 -11.50 -9.90 -19.52
C LYS A 112 -10.81 -9.47 -18.22
N PRO A 113 -10.62 -10.39 -17.25
CA PRO A 113 -9.85 -10.09 -16.04
C PRO A 113 -8.43 -9.61 -16.37
N ALA A 114 -8.01 -8.52 -15.75
CA ALA A 114 -6.64 -8.01 -15.90
C ALA A 114 -5.70 -8.59 -14.83
N ALA A 115 -4.41 -8.61 -15.18
CA ALA A 115 -3.33 -8.85 -14.24
C ALA A 115 -2.64 -7.51 -13.91
N PHE A 116 -2.32 -7.28 -12.64
CA PHE A 116 -1.70 -6.04 -12.19
C PHE A 116 -0.61 -6.28 -11.15
N PRO A 117 0.43 -5.43 -11.12
CA PRO A 117 1.50 -5.55 -10.15
C PRO A 117 1.00 -5.16 -8.75
N LEU A 118 1.39 -5.95 -7.75
CA LEU A 118 1.05 -5.75 -6.34
C LEU A 118 2.30 -5.84 -5.48
N LEU A 119 2.35 -5.08 -4.39
CA LEU A 119 3.40 -5.26 -3.39
C LEU A 119 3.33 -6.69 -2.82
N PRO A 120 4.46 -7.35 -2.58
CA PRO A 120 4.48 -8.63 -1.89
C PRO A 120 3.76 -8.56 -0.55
N LYS A 121 3.07 -9.64 -0.18
CA LYS A 121 2.23 -9.67 1.02
C LYS A 121 3.01 -9.35 2.30
N GLU A 122 4.27 -9.74 2.37
CA GLU A 122 5.15 -9.41 3.48
C GLU A 122 5.45 -7.91 3.58
N VAL A 123 5.56 -7.22 2.44
CA VAL A 123 5.71 -5.75 2.41
C VAL A 123 4.42 -5.08 2.85
N GLN A 124 3.27 -5.53 2.34
CA GLN A 124 1.96 -5.02 2.78
C GLN A 124 1.76 -5.20 4.28
N PHE A 125 2.13 -6.37 4.82
CA PHE A 125 2.10 -6.64 6.26
C PHE A 125 3.01 -5.68 7.02
N ALA A 126 4.25 -5.49 6.55
CA ALA A 126 5.21 -4.59 7.20
C ALA A 126 4.76 -3.13 7.20
N GLU A 127 4.13 -2.63 6.13
CA GLU A 127 3.57 -1.27 6.09
C GLU A 127 2.38 -1.08 7.04
N LYS A 128 1.50 -2.08 7.11
CA LYS A 128 0.39 -2.09 8.07
C LYS A 128 0.91 -2.13 9.50
N LEU A 129 1.92 -2.96 9.78
CA LEU A 129 2.50 -3.03 11.11
C LEU A 129 3.18 -1.72 11.49
N HIS A 130 4.01 -1.13 10.62
CA HIS A 130 4.63 0.17 10.85
C HIS A 130 3.58 1.23 11.21
N SER A 131 2.45 1.23 10.50
CA SER A 131 1.35 2.15 10.78
C SER A 131 0.62 1.86 12.09
N TYR A 132 0.44 0.58 12.42
CA TYR A 132 -0.17 0.11 13.66
C TYR A 132 0.69 0.49 14.89
N THR A 133 2.02 0.42 14.78
CA THR A 133 2.97 0.68 15.88
C THR A 133 3.45 2.12 15.96
N MET A 134 3.06 2.97 15.01
CA MET A 134 3.48 4.37 14.96
C MET A 134 3.10 5.10 16.26
N PRO A 135 4.06 5.69 17.00
CA PRO A 135 3.78 6.48 18.19
C PRO A 135 2.89 7.69 17.87
N ARG A 136 1.80 7.87 18.61
CA ARG A 136 0.86 8.99 18.44
C ARG A 136 0.45 9.55 19.79
N SER A 137 0.18 10.87 19.81
CA SER A 137 -0.36 11.57 20.99
C SER A 137 -1.86 11.38 21.18
N VAL A 138 -2.56 10.93 20.14
CA VAL A 138 -4.03 10.69 20.12
C VAL A 138 -4.27 9.20 19.86
N PRO A 139 -5.33 8.59 20.45
CA PRO A 139 -5.65 7.18 20.24
C PRO A 139 -5.69 6.79 18.77
N ASN A 140 -5.04 5.68 18.46
CA ASN A 140 -4.87 5.18 17.11
C ASN A 140 -6.23 4.74 16.51
N SER A 141 -6.53 5.11 15.26
CA SER A 141 -7.73 4.73 14.50
C SER A 141 -7.51 3.55 13.54
N ARG A 142 -6.35 2.89 13.63
CA ARG A 142 -5.89 1.81 12.73
C ARG A 142 -6.45 0.42 13.06
N VAL A 143 -7.71 0.34 13.51
CA VAL A 143 -8.43 -0.94 13.71
C VAL A 143 -8.38 -1.78 12.43
N ARG A 144 -8.51 -1.12 11.26
CA ARG A 144 -8.43 -1.76 9.94
C ARG A 144 -7.10 -2.48 9.71
N ASP A 145 -5.97 -1.91 10.12
CA ASP A 145 -4.66 -2.52 9.89
C ASP A 145 -4.54 -3.84 10.65
N LEU A 146 -5.11 -3.94 11.85
CA LEU A 146 -5.16 -5.20 12.61
C LEU A 146 -5.98 -6.26 11.86
N VAL A 147 -7.17 -5.90 11.36
CA VAL A 147 -8.01 -6.81 10.57
C VAL A 147 -7.24 -7.30 9.32
N ASP A 148 -6.67 -6.38 8.57
CA ASP A 148 -5.92 -6.69 7.34
C ASP A 148 -4.70 -7.58 7.61
N MET A 149 -3.94 -7.31 8.67
CA MET A 149 -2.80 -8.17 9.07
C MET A 149 -3.26 -9.57 9.46
N VAL A 150 -4.39 -9.69 10.19
CA VAL A 150 -4.96 -11.01 10.53
C VAL A 150 -5.43 -11.75 9.29
N LEU A 151 -6.03 -11.07 8.31
CA LEU A 151 -6.41 -11.67 7.03
C LEU A 151 -5.19 -12.20 6.26
N LEU A 152 -4.13 -11.39 6.15
CA LEU A 152 -2.87 -11.81 5.50
C LEU A 152 -2.25 -13.03 6.20
N ILE A 153 -2.29 -13.09 7.54
CA ILE A 153 -1.80 -14.25 8.29
C ILE A 153 -2.68 -15.48 8.03
N LYS A 154 -4.01 -15.33 8.05
CA LYS A 154 -4.95 -16.45 7.86
C LYS A 154 -4.97 -17.00 6.45
N GLU A 155 -4.62 -16.20 5.45
CA GLU A 155 -4.41 -16.67 4.09
C GLU A 155 -3.30 -17.74 4.02
N GLY A 156 -2.38 -17.75 4.98
CA GLY A 156 -1.39 -18.82 5.15
C GLY A 156 -0.21 -18.77 4.19
N SER A 157 -0.08 -17.70 3.40
CA SER A 157 0.98 -17.55 2.39
C SER A 157 2.16 -16.68 2.81
N LEU A 158 2.14 -16.08 4.02
CA LEU A 158 3.24 -15.24 4.50
C LEU A 158 4.44 -16.08 4.92
N SER A 159 5.62 -15.76 4.37
CA SER A 159 6.88 -16.31 4.87
C SER A 159 7.41 -15.46 6.04
N THR A 160 7.69 -16.10 7.17
CA THR A 160 8.28 -15.42 8.35
C THR A 160 9.64 -14.79 8.04
N ALA A 161 10.49 -15.48 7.27
CA ALA A 161 11.79 -14.97 6.86
C ALA A 161 11.66 -13.72 5.96
N LYS A 162 10.80 -13.77 4.94
CA LYS A 162 10.55 -12.60 4.08
C LYS A 162 9.88 -11.46 4.84
N THR A 163 9.02 -11.77 5.81
CA THR A 163 8.38 -10.77 6.67
C THR A 163 9.42 -10.06 7.52
N LYS A 164 10.39 -10.78 8.09
CA LYS A 164 11.50 -10.18 8.83
C LYS A 164 12.29 -9.18 7.99
N ASP A 165 12.62 -9.55 6.75
CA ASP A 165 13.35 -8.68 5.83
C ASP A 165 12.51 -7.47 5.37
N ALA A 166 11.21 -7.68 5.13
CA ALA A 166 10.27 -6.62 4.80
C ALA A 166 10.08 -5.63 5.94
N LEU A 167 9.96 -6.10 7.19
CA LEU A 167 9.88 -5.27 8.39
C LEU A 167 11.09 -4.36 8.51
N ARG A 168 12.31 -4.93 8.40
CA ARG A 168 13.54 -4.14 8.41
C ARG A 168 13.54 -3.10 7.30
N SER A 169 13.24 -3.51 6.07
CA SER A 169 13.29 -2.63 4.90
C SER A 169 12.29 -1.47 4.98
N VAL A 170 11.05 -1.74 5.41
CA VAL A 170 10.01 -0.71 5.54
C VAL A 170 10.35 0.26 6.67
N PHE A 171 10.71 -0.24 7.86
CA PHE A 171 11.04 0.61 9.00
C PHE A 171 12.31 1.43 8.76
N ASP A 172 13.36 0.83 8.19
CA ASP A 172 14.61 1.53 7.83
C ASP A 172 14.38 2.60 6.75
N ARG A 173 13.40 2.39 5.87
CA ARG A 173 13.01 3.36 4.86
C ARG A 173 12.24 4.52 5.50
N ARG A 174 11.24 4.23 6.33
CA ARG A 174 10.36 5.22 6.97
C ARG A 174 11.07 6.03 8.07
N LYS A 175 12.05 5.45 8.78
CA LYS A 175 12.88 6.09 9.83
C LYS A 175 12.11 6.86 10.92
N SER A 176 10.87 6.49 11.17
CA SER A 176 10.02 7.20 12.14
C SER A 176 10.15 6.62 13.55
N HIS A 177 10.28 5.29 13.66
CA HIS A 177 10.51 4.54 14.90
C HIS A 177 11.14 3.17 14.54
N PRO A 178 11.81 2.48 15.48
CA PRO A 178 12.37 1.15 15.22
C PRO A 178 11.27 0.07 15.18
N VAL A 179 11.62 -1.10 14.61
CA VAL A 179 10.77 -2.30 14.74
C VAL A 179 10.64 -2.64 16.23
N PRO A 180 9.43 -2.72 16.80
CA PRO A 180 9.25 -2.94 18.24
C PRO A 180 9.76 -4.32 18.69
N ALA A 181 10.39 -4.42 19.86
CA ALA A 181 10.74 -5.74 20.40
C ALA A 181 9.50 -6.59 20.77
N ALA A 182 8.39 -5.93 21.10
CA ALA A 182 7.10 -6.54 21.39
C ALA A 182 5.96 -5.60 20.97
N LEU A 183 4.80 -6.16 20.66
CA LEU A 183 3.60 -5.38 20.36
C LEU A 183 2.82 -5.08 21.65
N ALA A 184 2.36 -3.84 21.78
CA ALA A 184 1.37 -3.50 22.80
C ALA A 184 0.00 -4.11 22.43
N PRO A 185 -0.78 -4.56 23.42
CA PRO A 185 -2.16 -5.00 23.20
C PRO A 185 -2.97 -3.94 22.45
N ALA A 186 -3.87 -4.41 21.57
CA ALA A 186 -4.80 -3.51 20.90
C ALA A 186 -5.69 -2.80 21.94
N PRO A 187 -6.00 -1.50 21.78
CA PRO A 187 -6.86 -0.78 22.70
C PRO A 187 -8.25 -1.42 22.82
N ALA A 188 -8.73 -1.68 24.03
CA ALA A 188 -10.03 -2.32 24.27
C ALA A 188 -11.21 -1.60 23.57
N ALA A 189 -11.11 -0.27 23.41
CA ALA A 189 -12.08 0.55 22.69
C ALA A 189 -12.27 0.15 21.20
N TRP A 190 -11.34 -0.62 20.63
CA TRP A 190 -11.44 -1.12 19.26
C TRP A 190 -12.40 -2.30 19.12
N GLY A 191 -12.81 -2.95 20.21
CA GLY A 191 -13.49 -4.25 20.19
C GLY A 191 -14.72 -4.32 19.27
N LYS A 192 -15.63 -3.35 19.40
CA LYS A 192 -16.83 -3.25 18.57
C LYS A 192 -16.48 -3.09 17.08
N ARG A 193 -15.66 -2.09 16.76
CA ARG A 193 -15.28 -1.76 15.38
C ARG A 193 -14.48 -2.87 14.73
N PHE A 194 -13.61 -3.55 15.49
CA PHE A 194 -12.87 -4.71 15.01
C PHE A 194 -13.82 -5.84 14.62
N SER A 195 -14.78 -6.17 15.50
CA SER A 195 -15.73 -7.27 15.28
C SER A 195 -16.62 -7.01 14.06
N GLU A 196 -17.09 -5.78 13.87
CA GLU A 196 -17.85 -5.37 12.68
C GLU A 196 -17.03 -5.58 11.40
N MET A 197 -15.81 -5.02 11.34
CA MET A 197 -14.95 -5.13 10.15
C MET A 197 -14.47 -6.55 9.88
N ALA A 198 -14.19 -7.33 10.93
CA ALA A 198 -13.84 -8.73 10.81
C ALA A 198 -15.03 -9.52 10.22
N GLY A 199 -16.25 -9.27 10.71
CA GLY A 199 -17.48 -9.88 10.20
C GLY A 199 -17.69 -9.63 8.70
N ASP A 200 -17.51 -8.37 8.26
CA ASP A 200 -17.63 -7.98 6.83
C ASP A 200 -16.65 -8.73 5.93
N CYS A 201 -15.48 -9.12 6.45
CA CYS A 201 -14.47 -9.90 5.74
C CYS A 201 -14.61 -11.42 5.94
N GLY A 202 -15.67 -11.90 6.60
CA GLY A 202 -15.85 -13.32 6.92
C GLY A 202 -14.88 -13.85 8.00
N LEU A 203 -14.18 -12.97 8.70
CA LEU A 203 -13.25 -13.30 9.77
C LEU A 203 -14.00 -13.51 11.08
N LYS A 204 -14.08 -14.77 11.53
CA LYS A 204 -14.60 -15.13 12.85
C LYS A 204 -13.50 -14.98 13.91
N ALA A 205 -13.32 -13.77 14.45
CA ALA A 205 -12.44 -13.47 15.57
C ALA A 205 -12.92 -12.20 16.29
N ASP A 206 -12.81 -12.17 17.61
CA ASP A 206 -12.89 -10.93 18.38
C ASP A 206 -11.52 -10.23 18.42
N LEU A 207 -11.46 -9.06 19.07
CA LEU A 207 -10.24 -8.25 19.13
C LEU A 207 -9.07 -8.97 19.79
N GLU A 208 -9.33 -9.71 20.88
CA GLU A 208 -8.30 -10.44 21.62
C GLU A 208 -7.73 -11.57 20.76
N ALA A 209 -8.60 -12.40 20.18
CA ALA A 209 -8.19 -13.48 19.28
C ALA A 209 -7.46 -12.93 18.04
N GLY A 210 -7.91 -11.79 17.49
CA GLY A 210 -7.25 -11.10 16.38
C GLY A 210 -5.84 -10.63 16.75
N PHE A 211 -5.70 -9.98 17.90
CA PHE A 211 -4.40 -9.56 18.41
C PHE A 211 -3.47 -10.74 18.69
N ASP A 212 -3.98 -11.84 19.25
CA ASP A 212 -3.21 -13.05 19.52
C ASP A 212 -2.71 -13.75 18.24
N ILE A 213 -3.49 -13.71 17.16
CA ILE A 213 -3.05 -14.19 15.85
C ILE A 213 -1.88 -13.32 15.36
N LEU A 214 -2.04 -11.99 15.40
CA LEU A 214 -0.98 -11.06 15.02
C LEU A 214 0.29 -11.28 15.84
N ASN A 215 0.18 -11.29 17.17
CA ASN A 215 1.31 -11.33 18.08
C ASN A 215 2.10 -12.64 17.95
N ARG A 216 1.41 -13.79 17.80
CA ARG A 216 2.08 -15.09 17.58
C ARG A 216 2.85 -15.14 16.26
N PHE A 217 2.31 -14.56 15.20
CA PHE A 217 3.02 -14.48 13.92
C PHE A 217 4.18 -13.50 13.99
N TYR A 218 3.98 -12.36 14.64
CA TYR A 218 4.98 -11.32 14.85
C TYR A 218 6.23 -11.84 15.56
N LEU A 219 6.06 -12.54 16.69
CA LEU A 219 7.17 -13.09 17.47
C LEU A 219 8.04 -14.09 16.70
N LYS A 220 7.50 -14.73 15.66
CA LYS A 220 8.26 -15.62 14.76
C LYS A 220 8.97 -14.88 13.63
N SER A 221 8.65 -13.60 13.44
CA SER A 221 9.04 -12.80 12.28
C SER A 221 9.97 -11.63 12.64
N VAL A 222 10.34 -11.46 13.92
CA VAL A 222 11.32 -10.45 14.38
C VAL A 222 12.68 -11.02 14.77
#